data_AF-A0A4Q3WWN7-F1
#
_entry.id   AF-A0A4Q3WWN7-F1
#
_cell.length_a   1.000
_cell.length_b   1.000
_cell.length_c   1.000
_cell.angle_alpha   90.00
_cell.angle_beta   90.00
_cell.angle_gamma   90.00
#
_symmetry.space_group_name_H-M   'P 1'
#
loop_
_entity.id
_entity.type
_entity.pdbx_description
1 polymer ?
#
loop_
_entity_poly.entity_id
_entity_poly.type
_entity_poly.pdbx_seq_one_letter_code
_entity_poly.pdbx_strand_id
1 'polypeptide(L)' 'MYHDGADFEAGAAVVEGPWIPNPKISTGAGDHFNAGFCLGQMLGAELGQSLQMGVGTSGFYVRNAQSPSREELAGFLETL' A
#
# COMPACT_ATOMS: atom_id res chain seq x y z
N MET A 1 -31.34 -9.58 9.60
CA MET A 1 -31.00 -8.48 10.53
C MET A 1 -29.83 -7.76 9.92
N TYR A 2 -30.07 -6.53 9.46
CA TYR A 2 -29.02 -5.67 8.94
C TYR A 2 -28.09 -5.35 10.11
N HIS A 3 -26.80 -5.63 9.95
CA HIS A 3 -25.82 -5.20 10.93
C HIS A 3 -25.86 -3.68 11.01
N ASP A 4 -25.99 -3.25 12.25
CA ASP A 4 -26.01 -1.91 12.78
C ASP A 4 -24.95 -1.03 12.11
N GLY A 5 -25.29 0.25 11.95
CA GLY A 5 -24.44 1.23 11.27
C GLY A 5 -23.04 1.21 11.86
N ALA A 6 -22.04 0.98 11.01
CA ALA A 6 -20.66 1.14 11.41
C ALA A 6 -20.47 2.60 11.81
N ASP A 7 -20.30 2.84 13.11
CA ASP A 7 -19.73 4.07 13.62
C ASP A 7 -18.32 4.17 13.03
N PHE A 8 -18.21 4.85 11.88
CA PHE A 8 -16.92 5.22 11.31
C PHE A 8 -16.33 6.31 12.19
N GLU A 9 -15.66 5.92 13.27
CA GLU A 9 -14.65 6.77 13.89
C GLU A 9 -13.59 7.03 12.80
N ALA A 10 -13.67 8.19 12.17
CA ALA A 10 -12.77 8.61 11.10
C ALA A 10 -11.37 8.87 11.69
N GLY A 11 -10.61 7.80 11.90
CA GLY A 11 -9.21 7.87 12.27
C GLY A 11 -8.35 8.28 11.08
N ALA A 12 -7.34 9.12 11.32
CA ALA A 12 -6.27 9.36 10.36
C ALA A 12 -5.10 8.41 10.65
N ALA A 13 -4.54 7.81 9.60
CA ALA A 13 -3.32 7.03 9.67
C ALA A 13 -2.24 7.65 8.79
N VAL A 14 -0.99 7.54 9.22
CA VAL A 14 0.19 7.99 8.47
C VAL A 14 1.20 6.86 8.50
N VAL A 15 1.79 6.56 7.34
CA VAL A 15 2.85 5.58 7.17
C VAL A 15 4.01 6.26 6.45
N GLU A 16 5.23 6.05 6.93
CA GLU A 16 6.42 6.57 6.28
C GLU A 16 6.73 5.78 4.99
N GLY A 17 6.99 6.50 3.91
CA GLY A 17 7.27 5.90 2.61
C GLY A 17 8.77 5.68 2.38
N PRO A 18 9.20 4.57 1.74
CA PRO A 18 10.61 4.32 1.50
C PRO A 18 11.15 5.23 0.40
N TRP A 19 12.07 6.11 0.76
CA TRP A 19 12.73 7.02 -0.17
C TRP A 19 13.75 6.31 -1.07
N ILE A 20 13.88 6.77 -2.32
CA ILE A 20 14.94 6.35 -3.25
C ILE A 20 15.40 7.55 -4.08
N PRO A 21 16.72 7.80 -4.21
CA PRO A 21 17.22 8.97 -4.96
C PRO A 21 16.99 8.86 -6.47
N ASN A 22 17.07 7.65 -7.03
CA ASN A 22 17.02 7.40 -8.46
C ASN A 22 16.00 6.28 -8.77
N PRO A 23 14.70 6.58 -8.84
CA PRO A 23 13.70 5.60 -9.26
C PRO A 23 13.92 5.22 -10.73
N LYS A 24 13.67 3.95 -11.08
CA LYS A 24 13.70 3.48 -12.47
C LYS A 24 12.53 4.06 -13.29
N ILE A 25 11.40 4.30 -12.63
CA ILE A 25 10.20 4.91 -13.19
C ILE A 25 9.43 5.63 -12.08
N SER A 26 8.80 6.77 -12.39
CA SER A 26 7.98 7.55 -11.44
C SER A 26 6.52 7.68 -11.87
N THR A 27 6.26 7.67 -13.18
CA THR A 27 4.91 7.63 -13.75
C THR A 27 4.21 6.34 -13.34
N GLY A 28 2.95 6.41 -12.90
CA GLY A 28 2.18 5.24 -12.46
C GLY A 28 2.41 4.81 -11.01
N ALA A 29 3.29 5.50 -10.26
CA ALA A 29 3.51 5.21 -8.84
C ALA A 29 2.23 5.36 -8.01
N GLY A 30 1.41 6.38 -8.30
CA GLY A 30 0.11 6.59 -7.65
C GLY A 30 -0.89 5.47 -7.93
N ASP A 31 -0.92 4.95 -9.14
CA ASP A 31 -1.80 3.82 -9.50
C ASP A 31 -1.40 2.55 -8.73
N HIS A 32 -0.10 2.32 -8.57
CA HIS A 32 0.43 1.20 -7.80
C HIS A 32 0.20 1.36 -6.30
N PHE A 33 0.29 2.60 -5.80
CA PHE A 33 -0.11 2.91 -4.43
C PHE A 33 -1.59 2.58 -4.21
N ASN A 34 -2.48 3.07 -5.08
CA ASN A 34 -3.92 2.82 -4.98
C ASN A 34 -4.24 1.33 -5.09
N ALA A 35 -3.58 0.59 -5.99
CA ALA A 35 -3.77 -0.85 -6.12
C ALA A 35 -3.38 -1.60 -4.83
N GLY A 36 -2.22 -1.27 -4.24
CA GLY A 36 -1.79 -1.85 -2.97
C GLY A 36 -2.71 -1.50 -1.80
N PHE A 37 -3.17 -0.25 -1.73
CA PHE A 37 -4.12 0.19 -0.71
C PHE A 37 -5.46 -0.56 -0.82
N CYS A 38 -6.03 -0.63 -2.03
CA CYS A 38 -7.25 -1.37 -2.30
C CYS A 38 -7.10 -2.86 -1.97
N LEU A 39 -5.93 -3.45 -2.23
CA LEU A 39 -5.64 -4.82 -1.81
C LEU A 39 -5.73 -4.98 -0.29
N GLY A 40 -5.13 -4.07 0.49
CA GLY A 40 -5.25 -4.07 1.95
C GLY A 40 -6.70 -3.98 2.42
N GLN A 41 -7.49 -3.07 1.82
CA GLN A 41 -8.91 -2.93 2.14
C GLN A 41 -9.72 -4.19 1.79
N MET A 42 -9.47 -4.82 0.65
CA MET A 42 -10.13 -6.08 0.25
C MET A 42 -9.80 -7.26 1.17
N LEU A 43 -8.62 -7.23 1.81
CA LEU A 43 -8.21 -8.22 2.81
C LEU A 43 -8.78 -7.92 4.22
N GLY A 44 -9.52 -6.82 4.38
CA GLY A 44 -10.06 -6.40 5.69
C GLY A 44 -8.99 -5.82 6.62
N ALA A 45 -7.87 -5.35 6.08
CA ALA A 45 -6.81 -4.75 6.88
C ALA A 45 -7.21 -3.37 7.42
N GLU A 46 -6.61 -2.98 8.53
CA GLU A 46 -6.81 -1.64 9.08
C GLU A 46 -6.23 -0.55 8.15
N LEU A 47 -6.63 0.70 8.37
CA LEU A 47 -6.25 1.82 7.51
C LEU A 47 -4.72 1.96 7.38
N GLY A 48 -3.99 1.88 8.49
CA GLY A 48 -2.52 1.95 8.49
C GLY A 48 -1.86 0.81 7.70
N GLN A 49 -2.37 -0.42 7.85
CA GLN A 49 -1.87 -1.57 7.09
C GLN A 49 -2.16 -1.45 5.59
N SER A 50 -3.33 -0.93 5.24
CA SER A 50 -3.68 -0.65 3.85
C SER A 50 -2.79 0.44 3.24
N LEU A 51 -2.46 1.48 4.01
CA LEU A 51 -1.44 2.46 3.62
C LEU A 51 -0.07 1.81 3.44
N GLN A 52 0.35 0.94 4.35
CA GLN A 52 1.62 0.20 4.24
C GLN A 52 1.68 -0.63 2.96
N MET A 53 0.59 -1.29 2.59
CA MET A 53 0.48 -2.05 1.33
C MET A 53 0.58 -1.15 0.11
N GLY A 54 -0.05 0.02 0.11
CA GLY A 54 0.08 1.02 -0.97
C GLY A 54 1.51 1.58 -1.08
N VAL A 55 2.10 1.94 0.05
CA VAL A 55 3.49 2.40 0.16
C VAL A 55 4.45 1.33 -0.36
N GLY A 56 4.32 0.08 0.08
CA GLY A 56 5.14 -1.04 -0.36
C GLY A 56 5.00 -1.32 -1.85
N THR A 57 3.77 -1.34 -2.38
CA THR A 57 3.51 -1.61 -3.80
C THR A 57 4.09 -0.52 -4.70
N SER A 58 3.88 0.76 -4.38
CA SER A 58 4.47 1.86 -5.15
C SER A 58 5.99 1.91 -4.99
N GLY A 59 6.50 1.68 -3.77
CA GLY A 59 7.93 1.66 -3.46
C GLY A 59 8.68 0.58 -4.20
N PHE A 60 8.11 -0.63 -4.31
CA PHE A 60 8.66 -1.71 -5.12
C PHE A 60 8.63 -1.34 -6.61
N TYR A 61 7.49 -0.82 -7.08
CA TYR A 61 7.30 -0.48 -8.49
C TYR A 61 8.33 0.55 -8.97
N VAL A 62 8.51 1.66 -8.27
CA VAL A 62 9.47 2.71 -8.69
C VAL A 62 10.92 2.21 -8.66
N ARG A 63 11.24 1.20 -7.84
CA ARG A 63 12.55 0.56 -7.75
C ARG A 63 12.80 -0.46 -8.87
N ASN A 64 11.75 -1.09 -9.38
CA ASN A 64 11.87 -2.25 -10.28
C ASN A 64 11.26 -2.06 -11.67
N ALA A 65 10.47 -1.01 -11.88
CA ALA A 65 9.68 -0.77 -13.09
C ALA A 65 8.70 -1.91 -13.47
N GLN A 66 8.33 -2.73 -12.47
CA GLN A 66 7.35 -3.81 -12.57
C GLN A 66 6.53 -3.86 -11.27
N SER A 67 5.27 -4.26 -11.35
CA SER A 67 4.45 -4.50 -10.16
C SER A 67 4.99 -5.72 -9.40
N PRO A 68 4.97 -5.72 -8.06
CA PRO A 68 5.42 -6.88 -7.29
C PRO A 68 4.45 -8.05 -7.42
N SER A 69 4.98 -9.27 -7.39
CA SER A 69 4.23 -10.45 -6.97
C SER A 69 3.89 -10.39 -5.47
N ARG A 70 3.04 -11.30 -4.99
CA ARG A 70 2.69 -11.38 -3.57
C ARG A 70 3.93 -11.58 -2.70
N GLU A 71 4.80 -12.50 -3.08
CA GLU A 71 6.02 -12.85 -2.34
C GLU A 71 7.01 -11.68 -2.34
N GLU A 72 7.19 -11.01 -3.47
CA GLU A 72 8.04 -9.82 -3.56
C GLU A 72 7.50 -8.66 -2.73
N LEU A 73 6.18 -8.45 -2.72
CA LEU A 73 5.57 -7.42 -1.89
C LEU A 73 5.76 -7.74 -0.40
N ALA A 74 5.50 -8.97 0.02
CA ALA A 74 5.70 -9.39 1.41
C ALA A 74 7.17 -9.20 1.84
N GLY A 75 8.12 -9.69 1.04
CA GLY A 75 9.54 -9.52 1.32
C GLY A 75 9.98 -8.06 1.32
N PHE A 76 9.40 -7.21 0.46
CA PHE A 76 9.69 -5.78 0.47
C PHE A 76 9.12 -5.09 1.72
N LEU A 77 7.89 -5.42 2.13
CA LEU A 77 7.26 -4.88 3.34
C LEU A 77 8.05 -5.22 4.61
N GLU A 78 8.68 -6.39 4.68
CA GLU A 78 9.57 -6.76 5.79
C GLU A 78 10.85 -5.89 5.89
N THR A 79 11.18 -5.14 4.84
CA THR A 79 12.31 -4.19 4.84
C THR A 79 11.93 -2.76 5.20
N LEU A 80 10.64 -2.48 5.36
CA LEU A 80 10.08 -1.16 5.67
C LEU A 80 9.82 -1.02 7.18
#